data_AF-A0A835IHH4-F1
#
_entry.id   AF-A0A835IHH4-F1
#
_cell.length_a   1.000
_cell.length_b   1.000
_cell.length_c   1.000
_cell.angle_alpha   90.00
_cell.angle_beta   90.00
_cell.angle_gamma   90.00
#
_symmetry.space_group_name_H-M   'P 1'
#
loop_
_entity.id
_entity.type
_entity.pdbx_description
1 polymer ?
#
loop_
_entity_poly.entity_id
_entity_poly.type
_entity_poly.pdbx_seq_one_letter_code
_entity_poly.pdbx_strand_id
1 'polypeptide(L)'
;MLRKISVTQLLGNKRLESLYAIRQGEGRQMIKNISSMIDIPTAVHDYVNAALFDSVTGMLWGGLSLVGDEKKQITSEFHKLSQRIIALCGEISISDFIPFLAMFDLQRKGNEMKKLMAWFDRIFEQVIEQRLQMKTVKDLDFLQVLLQCRDQVDQKNTPLSLTHIKALLMVFLRFISLYNFIPLHFFPCINPNFGGERL
;
A
#
# COMPACT_ATOMS: atom_id res chain seq x y z
N MET A 1 1.39 11.91 18.05
CA MET A 1 2.08 10.67 18.48
C MET A 1 2.31 9.68 17.33
N LEU A 2 1.28 9.34 16.54
CA LEU A 2 1.39 8.42 15.39
C LEU A 2 2.52 8.79 14.41
N ARG A 3 2.65 10.07 14.03
CA ARG A 3 3.76 10.55 13.20
C ARG A 3 5.15 10.20 13.75
N LYS A 4 5.35 10.30 15.06
CA LYS A 4 6.63 9.98 15.71
C LYS A 4 6.92 8.48 15.63
N ILE A 5 5.91 7.64 15.86
CA ILE A 5 6.03 6.18 15.74
C ILE A 5 6.35 5.81 14.29
N SER A 6 5.60 6.35 13.32
CA SER A 6 5.85 6.09 11.90
C SER A 6 7.27 6.45 11.47
N VAL A 7 7.75 7.65 11.81
CA VAL A 7 9.08 8.11 11.39
C VAL A 7 10.21 7.40 12.13
N THR A 8 10.05 7.19 13.45
CA THR A 8 11.16 6.71 14.29
C THR A 8 11.24 5.20 14.34
N GLN A 9 10.10 4.51 14.42
CA GLN A 9 10.03 3.06 14.67
C GLN A 9 9.80 2.25 13.38
N LEU A 10 8.96 2.76 12.47
CA LEU A 10 8.64 2.07 11.21
C LEU A 10 9.60 2.45 10.09
N LEU A 11 9.80 3.74 9.86
CA LEU A 11 10.64 4.28 8.79
C LEU A 11 12.07 4.63 9.25
N GLY A 12 12.47 4.19 10.46
CA GLY A 12 13.83 4.39 10.94
C GLY A 12 14.83 3.56 10.13
N ASN A 13 16.06 4.07 9.95
CA ASN A 13 17.10 3.43 9.13
C ASN A 13 17.32 1.96 9.46
N LYS A 14 17.46 1.62 10.76
CA LYS A 14 17.61 0.23 11.22
C LYS A 14 16.47 -0.69 10.74
N ARG A 15 15.24 -0.17 10.74
CA ARG A 15 14.07 -0.93 10.29
C ARG A 15 14.07 -1.08 8.78
N LEU A 16 14.35 0.01 8.06
CA LEU A 16 14.45 -0.04 6.60
C LEU A 16 15.56 -1.01 6.16
N GLU A 17 16.68 -1.08 6.85
CA GLU A 17 17.75 -2.06 6.60
C GLU A 17 17.29 -3.49 6.86
N SER A 18 16.59 -3.76 7.96
CA SER A 18 16.04 -5.11 8.23
C SER A 18 15.06 -5.60 7.17
N LEU A 19 14.37 -4.68 6.49
CA LEU A 19 13.40 -4.96 5.43
C LEU A 19 14.01 -4.89 4.02
N TYR A 20 15.34 -4.68 3.91
CA TYR A 20 16.01 -4.57 2.63
C TYR A 20 15.84 -5.82 1.76
N ALA A 21 15.93 -7.01 2.37
CA ALA A 21 15.77 -8.28 1.65
C ALA A 21 14.40 -8.41 0.98
N ILE A 22 13.33 -7.96 1.65
CA ILE A 22 11.97 -7.95 1.08
C ILE A 22 11.93 -7.02 -0.13
N ARG A 23 12.37 -5.76 0.03
CA ARG A 23 12.36 -4.78 -1.08
C ARG A 23 13.23 -5.22 -2.25
N GLN A 24 14.40 -5.79 -1.97
CA GLN A 24 15.29 -6.30 -3.01
C GLN A 24 14.70 -7.51 -3.73
N GLY A 25 14.01 -8.40 -3.01
CA GLY A 25 13.30 -9.55 -3.58
C GLY A 25 12.24 -9.10 -4.60
N GLU A 26 11.37 -8.18 -4.20
CA GLU A 26 10.31 -7.66 -5.10
C GLU A 26 10.89 -6.90 -6.29
N GLY A 27 11.93 -6.09 -6.08
CA GLY A 27 12.62 -5.39 -7.17
C GLY A 27 13.24 -6.36 -8.18
N ARG A 28 13.85 -7.46 -7.72
CA ARG A 28 14.39 -8.50 -8.61
C ARG A 28 13.28 -9.22 -9.36
N GLN A 29 12.14 -9.50 -8.72
CA GLN A 29 11.01 -10.15 -9.38
C GLN A 29 10.41 -9.25 -10.46
N MET A 30 10.28 -7.95 -10.19
CA MET A 30 9.85 -6.96 -11.17
C MET A 30 10.76 -6.95 -12.41
N ILE A 31 12.09 -6.87 -12.20
CA ILE A 31 13.06 -6.87 -13.32
C ILE A 31 12.93 -8.15 -14.14
N LYS A 32 12.78 -9.31 -13.50
CA LYS A 32 12.56 -10.58 -14.19
C LYS A 32 11.29 -10.54 -15.05
N ASN A 33 10.18 -10.07 -14.50
CA ASN A 33 8.91 -9.98 -15.23
C ASN A 33 9.04 -9.06 -16.45
N ILE A 34 9.65 -7.88 -16.29
CA ILE A 34 9.90 -6.94 -17.40
C ILE A 34 10.84 -7.56 -18.45
N SER A 35 11.91 -8.23 -18.02
CA SER A 35 12.87 -8.86 -18.93
C SER A 35 12.27 -9.99 -19.77
N SER A 36 11.20 -10.64 -19.30
CA SER A 36 10.48 -11.65 -20.09
C SER A 36 9.59 -11.06 -21.19
N MET A 37 9.49 -9.73 -21.27
CA MET A 37 8.56 -9.00 -22.15
C MET A 37 9.27 -8.00 -23.07
N ILE A 38 10.58 -8.17 -23.30
CA ILE A 38 11.45 -7.24 -24.04
C ILE A 38 10.91 -6.90 -25.44
N ASP A 39 10.17 -7.81 -26.08
CA ASP A 39 9.64 -7.63 -27.44
C ASP A 39 8.13 -7.29 -27.48
N ILE A 40 7.50 -7.04 -26.33
CA ILE A 40 6.05 -6.78 -26.23
C ILE A 40 5.84 -5.35 -25.74
N PRO A 41 5.04 -4.52 -26.44
CA PRO A 41 4.61 -3.22 -25.92
C PRO A 41 3.90 -3.40 -24.58
N THR A 42 4.59 -3.06 -23.48
CA THR A 42 4.10 -3.27 -22.12
C THR A 42 4.10 -1.96 -21.34
N ALA A 43 3.02 -1.74 -20.59
CA ALA A 43 2.94 -0.63 -19.66
C ALA A 43 3.82 -0.94 -18.44
N VAL A 44 5.07 -0.49 -18.47
CA VAL A 44 6.04 -0.65 -17.36
C VAL A 44 5.47 -0.14 -16.03
N HIS A 45 4.60 0.87 -16.10
CA HIS A 45 3.88 1.41 -14.94
C HIS A 45 3.16 0.34 -14.12
N ASP A 46 2.49 -0.61 -14.76
CA ASP A 46 1.69 -1.62 -14.05
C ASP A 46 2.58 -2.57 -13.25
N TYR A 47 3.74 -2.94 -13.82
CA TYR A 47 4.74 -3.77 -13.15
C TYR A 47 5.42 -3.05 -11.98
N VAL A 48 5.73 -1.77 -12.16
CA VAL A 48 6.29 -0.94 -11.09
C VAL A 48 5.29 -0.76 -9.96
N ASN A 49 4.03 -0.49 -10.28
CA ASN A 49 2.96 -0.33 -9.29
C ASN A 49 2.70 -1.63 -8.52
N ALA A 50 2.67 -2.77 -9.20
CA ALA A 50 2.55 -4.08 -8.56
C ALA A 50 3.74 -4.37 -7.63
N ALA A 51 4.98 -4.15 -8.09
CA ALA A 51 6.17 -4.40 -7.29
C ALA A 51 6.27 -3.48 -6.06
N LEU A 52 5.87 -2.21 -6.19
CA LEU A 52 5.80 -1.28 -5.05
C LEU A 52 4.74 -1.72 -4.05
N PHE A 53 3.59 -2.20 -4.53
CA PHE A 53 2.54 -2.71 -3.69
C PHE A 53 2.95 -3.98 -2.93
N ASP A 54 3.54 -4.95 -3.62
CA ASP A 54 4.05 -6.19 -3.04
C ASP A 54 5.16 -5.90 -2.03
N SER A 55 6.04 -4.93 -2.34
CA SER A 55 7.09 -4.50 -1.44
C SER A 55 6.54 -3.91 -0.13
N VAL A 56 5.54 -3.03 -0.20
CA VAL A 56 4.98 -2.43 1.02
C VAL A 56 4.11 -3.41 1.79
N THR A 57 3.26 -4.18 1.13
CA THR A 57 2.46 -5.21 1.82
C THR A 57 3.37 -6.26 2.48
N GLY A 58 4.48 -6.62 1.83
CA GLY A 58 5.55 -7.43 2.41
C GLY A 58 6.22 -6.80 3.63
N MET A 59 6.44 -5.47 3.64
CA MET A 59 6.96 -4.77 4.82
C MET A 59 5.92 -4.60 5.94
N LEU A 60 4.64 -4.47 5.60
CA LEU A 60 3.55 -4.29 6.55
C LEU A 60 3.26 -5.58 7.30
N TRP A 61 3.13 -6.69 6.57
CA TRP A 61 2.65 -7.97 7.10
C TRP A 61 3.24 -9.19 6.38
N GLY A 62 4.43 -9.07 5.78
CA GLY A 62 5.06 -10.15 5.03
C GLY A 62 5.39 -11.39 5.85
N GLY A 63 5.53 -11.23 7.18
CA GLY A 63 5.76 -12.31 8.14
C GLY A 63 4.52 -13.13 8.48
N LEU A 64 3.34 -12.81 7.92
CA LEU A 64 2.18 -13.68 8.04
C LEU A 64 2.38 -14.97 7.26
N SER A 65 2.07 -16.08 7.94
CA SER A 65 2.12 -17.44 7.43
C SER A 65 0.90 -17.77 6.56
N LEU A 66 0.48 -16.81 5.74
CA LEU A 66 -0.47 -17.07 4.66
C LEU A 66 0.28 -17.92 3.63
N VAL A 67 -0.17 -19.16 3.45
CA VAL A 67 0.43 -20.12 2.51
C VAL A 67 0.29 -19.57 1.10
N GLY A 68 1.31 -19.81 0.27
CA GLY A 68 1.61 -19.07 -0.97
C GLY A 68 0.41 -18.63 -1.82
N ASP A 69 -0.55 -19.52 -2.10
CA ASP A 69 -1.66 -19.21 -3.00
C ASP A 69 -2.76 -18.36 -2.36
N GLU A 70 -3.11 -18.61 -1.08
CA GLU A 70 -4.03 -17.75 -0.33
C GLU A 70 -3.45 -16.34 -0.16
N LYS A 71 -2.15 -16.24 0.16
CA LYS A 71 -1.46 -14.95 0.29
C LYS A 71 -1.52 -14.17 -1.01
N LYS A 72 -1.23 -14.82 -2.14
CA LYS A 72 -1.26 -14.19 -3.47
C LYS A 72 -2.66 -13.75 -3.84
N GLN A 73 -3.68 -14.58 -3.58
CA GLN A 73 -5.06 -14.22 -3.87
C GLN A 73 -5.52 -13.02 -3.04
N ILE A 74 -5.28 -13.05 -1.72
CA ILE A 74 -5.63 -11.93 -0.83
C ILE A 74 -4.89 -10.67 -1.26
N THR A 75 -3.59 -10.75 -1.56
CA THR A 75 -2.78 -9.59 -1.99
C THR A 75 -3.25 -9.03 -3.33
N SER A 76 -3.62 -9.89 -4.29
CA SER A 76 -4.14 -9.49 -5.60
C SER A 76 -5.51 -8.80 -5.48
N GLU A 77 -6.44 -9.37 -4.71
CA GLU A 77 -7.74 -8.74 -4.44
C GLU A 77 -7.57 -7.42 -3.68
N PHE A 78 -6.64 -7.38 -2.72
CA PHE A 78 -6.26 -6.18 -1.99
C PHE A 78 -5.72 -5.09 -2.94
N HIS A 79 -4.90 -5.46 -3.92
CA HIS A 79 -4.35 -4.55 -4.93
C HIS A 79 -5.44 -3.93 -5.78
N LYS A 80 -6.34 -4.76 -6.34
CA LYS A 80 -7.48 -4.27 -7.14
C LYS A 80 -8.37 -3.31 -6.36
N LEU A 81 -8.67 -3.63 -5.11
CA LEU A 81 -9.53 -2.79 -4.27
C LEU A 81 -8.84 -1.50 -3.84
N SER A 82 -7.53 -1.52 -3.64
CA SER A 82 -6.74 -0.31 -3.41
C SER A 82 -6.81 0.64 -4.62
N GLN A 83 -6.70 0.10 -5.84
CA GLN A 83 -6.84 0.87 -7.07
C GLN A 83 -8.23 1.52 -7.19
N ARG A 84 -9.28 0.79 -6.82
CA ARG A 84 -10.66 1.30 -6.84
C ARG A 84 -10.90 2.43 -5.83
N ILE A 85 -10.30 2.37 -4.63
CA ILE A 85 -10.35 3.47 -3.66
C ILE A 85 -9.69 4.72 -4.23
N ILE A 86 -8.54 4.58 -4.91
CA ILE A 86 -7.84 5.73 -5.51
C ILE A 86 -8.68 6.34 -6.61
N ALA A 87 -9.25 5.53 -7.51
CA ALA A 87 -10.11 6.03 -8.58
C ALA A 87 -11.27 6.85 -8.00
N LEU A 88 -11.94 6.33 -6.97
CA LEU A 88 -13.01 7.05 -6.28
C LEU A 88 -12.52 8.30 -5.52
N CYS A 89 -11.30 8.30 -4.98
CA CYS A 89 -10.70 9.47 -4.32
C CYS A 89 -10.21 10.54 -5.32
N GLY A 90 -9.76 10.13 -6.51
CA GLY A 90 -9.20 10.99 -7.55
C GLY A 90 -10.27 11.59 -8.45
N GLU A 91 -11.44 10.96 -8.53
CA GLU A 91 -12.61 11.60 -9.10
C GLU A 91 -13.08 12.75 -8.20
N ILE A 92 -12.80 13.97 -8.66
CA ILE A 92 -13.29 15.22 -8.06
C ILE A 92 -14.78 15.06 -7.71
N SER A 93 -15.11 15.12 -6.41
CA SER A 93 -16.50 15.02 -5.98
C SER A 93 -17.18 16.37 -6.19
N ILE A 94 -18.30 16.40 -6.91
CA ILE A 94 -19.08 17.64 -7.15
C ILE A 94 -19.55 18.24 -5.81
N SER A 95 -19.73 17.37 -4.80
CA SER A 95 -19.99 17.69 -3.40
C SER A 95 -18.93 18.59 -2.75
N ASP A 96 -17.65 18.46 -3.12
CA ASP A 96 -16.57 19.25 -2.53
C ASP A 96 -16.56 20.70 -3.05
N PHE A 97 -17.23 20.95 -4.19
CA PHE A 97 -17.35 22.26 -4.82
C PHE A 97 -18.71 22.94 -4.56
N ILE A 98 -19.76 22.16 -4.29
CA ILE A 98 -21.12 22.67 -4.08
C ILE A 98 -21.74 22.03 -2.81
N PRO A 99 -21.59 22.67 -1.63
CA PRO A 99 -22.05 22.14 -0.34
C PRO A 99 -23.55 21.81 -0.29
N PHE A 100 -24.37 22.49 -1.09
CA PHE A 100 -25.83 22.26 -1.15
C PHE A 100 -26.21 20.92 -1.81
N LEU A 101 -25.37 20.40 -2.72
CA LEU A 101 -25.58 19.09 -3.36
C LEU A 101 -25.07 17.92 -2.51
N ALA A 102 -24.36 18.18 -1.41
CA ALA A 102 -23.84 17.15 -0.50
C ALA A 102 -24.96 16.33 0.18
N MET A 103 -26.15 16.92 0.39
CA MET A 103 -27.30 16.22 0.96
C MET A 103 -27.95 15.21 0.00
N PHE A 104 -27.70 15.31 -1.30
CA PHE A 104 -28.41 14.51 -2.29
C PHE A 104 -27.66 13.24 -2.73
N ASP A 105 -26.45 12.95 -2.20
CA ASP A 105 -25.59 11.78 -2.52
C ASP A 105 -25.66 11.34 -4.00
N LEU A 106 -25.69 12.32 -4.91
CA LEU A 106 -26.05 12.13 -6.34
C LEU A 106 -25.08 11.23 -7.10
N GLN A 107 -23.89 10.98 -6.55
CA GLN A 107 -22.86 10.19 -7.21
C GLN A 107 -22.81 8.73 -6.76
N ARG A 108 -23.61 8.28 -5.76
CA ARG A 108 -23.56 6.90 -5.20
C ARG A 108 -22.17 6.47 -4.68
N LYS A 109 -21.19 7.37 -4.67
CA LYS A 109 -19.78 7.16 -4.31
C LYS A 109 -19.60 6.90 -2.83
N GLY A 110 -20.40 7.56 -1.97
CA GLY A 110 -20.33 7.36 -0.53
C GLY A 110 -20.62 5.91 -0.13
N ASN A 111 -21.59 5.27 -0.79
CA ASN A 111 -21.94 3.87 -0.51
C ASN A 111 -20.87 2.89 -1.01
N GLU A 112 -20.31 3.11 -2.20
CA GLU A 112 -19.21 2.30 -2.73
C GLU A 112 -17.93 2.44 -1.89
N MET A 113 -17.60 3.66 -1.46
CA MET A 113 -16.47 3.90 -0.55
C MET A 113 -16.68 3.18 0.79
N LYS A 114 -17.90 3.21 1.37
CA LYS A 114 -18.23 2.49 2.61
C LYS A 114 -18.03 0.98 2.45
N LYS A 115 -18.47 0.37 1.35
CA LYS A 115 -18.25 -1.06 1.07
C LYS A 115 -16.77 -1.40 0.97
N LEU A 116 -16.00 -0.57 0.28
CA LEU A 116 -14.55 -0.74 0.15
C LEU A 116 -13.87 -0.64 1.52
N MET A 117 -14.18 0.40 2.30
CA MET A 117 -13.62 0.56 3.65
C MET A 117 -13.97 -0.61 4.57
N ALA A 118 -15.20 -1.14 4.50
CA ALA A 118 -15.60 -2.32 5.26
C ALA A 118 -14.81 -3.58 4.84
N TRP A 119 -14.47 -3.72 3.57
CA TRP A 119 -13.64 -4.84 3.11
C TRP A 119 -12.20 -4.72 3.61
N PHE A 120 -11.60 -3.53 3.53
CA PHE A 120 -10.26 -3.27 4.10
C PHE A 120 -10.23 -3.52 5.60
N ASP A 121 -11.25 -3.08 6.33
CA ASP A 121 -11.35 -3.27 7.77
C ASP A 121 -11.36 -4.77 8.14
N ARG A 122 -12.07 -5.60 7.36
CA ARG A 122 -12.08 -7.07 7.53
C ARG A 122 -10.71 -7.69 7.29
N ILE A 123 -10.02 -7.29 6.22
CA ILE A 123 -8.67 -7.79 5.92
C ILE A 123 -7.69 -7.41 7.03
N PHE A 124 -7.73 -6.16 7.50
CA PHE A 124 -6.86 -5.77 8.61
C PHE A 124 -7.19 -6.50 9.90
N GLU A 125 -8.47 -6.73 10.20
CA GLU A 125 -8.87 -7.52 11.36
C GLU A 125 -8.30 -8.94 11.27
N GLN A 126 -8.46 -9.62 10.14
CA GLN A 126 -7.91 -10.96 9.90
C GLN A 126 -6.38 -10.98 10.06
N VAL A 127 -5.70 -10.01 9.46
CA VAL A 127 -4.24 -9.87 9.53
C VAL A 127 -3.76 -9.64 10.96
N ILE A 128 -4.45 -8.78 11.71
CA ILE A 128 -4.15 -8.48 13.12
C ILE A 128 -4.41 -9.73 13.99
N GLU A 129 -5.54 -10.39 13.82
CA GLU A 129 -5.92 -11.57 14.60
C GLU A 129 -4.94 -12.73 14.38
N GLN A 130 -4.61 -13.03 13.12
CA GLN A 130 -3.61 -14.03 12.77
C GLN A 130 -2.25 -13.71 13.41
N ARG A 131 -1.87 -12.42 13.45
CA ARG A 131 -0.61 -11.99 14.07
C ARG A 131 -0.62 -12.16 15.59
N LEU A 132 -1.74 -11.87 16.26
CA LEU A 132 -1.88 -12.05 17.70
C LEU A 132 -1.85 -13.54 18.12
N GLN A 133 -2.30 -14.44 17.23
CA GLN A 133 -2.27 -15.89 17.48
C GLN A 133 -0.86 -16.50 17.28
N MET A 134 0.05 -15.80 16.59
CA MET A 134 1.43 -16.26 16.39
C MET A 134 2.29 -16.06 17.65
N LYS A 135 2.60 -17.16 18.35
CA LYS A 135 3.42 -17.15 19.59
C LYS A 135 4.92 -16.86 19.36
N THR A 136 5.42 -17.07 18.15
CA THR A 136 6.84 -16.90 17.81
C THR A 136 6.96 -16.11 16.52
N VAL A 137 7.36 -14.85 16.64
CA VAL A 137 7.59 -13.96 15.52
C VAL A 137 9.09 -13.88 15.28
N LYS A 138 9.56 -14.52 14.20
CA LYS A 138 10.98 -14.43 13.78
C LYS A 138 11.30 -13.10 13.08
N ASP A 139 10.34 -12.55 12.33
CA ASP A 139 10.55 -11.34 11.52
C ASP A 139 9.75 -10.15 12.05
N LEU A 140 10.47 -9.06 12.34
CA LEU A 140 9.92 -7.78 12.81
C LEU A 140 9.38 -6.95 11.63
N ASP A 141 8.18 -7.29 11.18
CA ASP A 141 7.41 -6.46 10.23
C ASP A 141 6.79 -5.23 10.93
N PHE A 142 6.26 -4.28 10.14
CA PHE A 142 5.69 -3.05 10.70
C PHE A 142 4.49 -3.33 11.61
N LEU A 143 3.67 -4.33 11.30
CA LEU A 143 2.55 -4.74 12.14
C LEU A 143 3.04 -5.18 13.53
N GLN A 144 4.10 -5.99 13.61
CA GLN A 144 4.68 -6.40 14.89
C GLN A 144 5.16 -5.21 15.71
N VAL A 145 5.82 -4.25 15.07
CA VAL A 145 6.31 -3.04 15.76
C VAL A 145 5.13 -2.20 16.29
N LEU A 146 4.05 -2.10 15.51
CA LEU A 146 2.83 -1.39 15.94
C LEU A 146 2.14 -2.09 17.12
N LEU A 147 2.06 -3.42 17.12
CA LEU A 147 1.51 -4.19 18.24
C LEU A 147 2.39 -4.07 19.50
N GLN A 148 3.71 -4.14 19.37
CA GLN A 148 4.64 -3.91 20.49
C GLN A 148 4.54 -2.48 21.04
N CYS A 149 4.40 -1.49 20.16
CA CYS A 149 4.19 -0.10 20.59
C CYS A 149 2.88 0.05 21.36
N ARG A 150 1.80 -0.66 20.98
CA ARG A 150 0.54 -0.67 21.73
C ARG A 150 0.77 -1.21 23.14
N ASP A 151 1.34 -2.41 23.24
CA ASP A 151 1.48 -3.10 24.52
C ASP A 151 2.42 -2.33 25.49
N GLN A 152 3.41 -1.58 24.97
CA GLN A 152 4.27 -0.69 25.76
C GLN A 152 3.60 0.64 26.16
N VAL A 153 2.69 1.16 25.34
CA VAL A 153 2.05 2.46 25.54
C VAL A 153 0.85 2.38 26.49
N ASP A 154 0.21 1.21 26.61
CA ASP A 154 -0.84 0.96 27.59
C ASP A 154 -0.35 1.18 29.05
N GLN A 155 0.96 1.20 29.28
CA GLN A 155 1.57 1.53 30.57
C GLN A 155 1.76 3.04 30.84
N LYS A 156 1.56 3.94 29.85
CA LYS A 156 1.92 5.38 29.92
C LYS A 156 0.80 6.37 29.51
N ASN A 157 -0.47 6.06 29.78
CA ASN A 157 -1.62 6.99 29.77
C ASN A 157 -2.19 7.49 28.42
N THR A 158 -1.86 6.89 27.26
CA THR A 158 -2.69 7.09 26.03
C THR A 158 -2.66 5.84 25.14
N PRO A 159 -3.62 4.90 25.22
CA PRO A 159 -3.55 3.61 24.56
C PRO A 159 -3.54 3.73 23.03
N LEU A 160 -2.63 3.03 22.37
CA LEU A 160 -2.62 2.92 20.90
C LEU A 160 -3.73 1.95 20.47
N SER A 161 -4.95 2.44 20.26
CA SER A 161 -6.07 1.61 19.78
C SER A 161 -5.76 0.88 18.47
N LEU A 162 -6.37 -0.30 18.28
CA LEU A 162 -6.39 -1.02 17.00
C LEU A 162 -6.88 -0.14 15.85
N THR A 163 -7.80 0.79 16.11
CA THR A 163 -8.23 1.79 15.12
C THR A 163 -7.08 2.64 14.60
N HIS A 164 -6.14 3.03 15.46
CA HIS A 164 -4.96 3.79 15.07
C HIS A 164 -3.99 2.94 14.23
N ILE A 165 -3.85 1.65 14.55
CA ILE A 165 -3.03 0.71 13.78
C ILE A 165 -3.63 0.56 12.38
N LYS A 166 -4.93 0.24 12.27
CA LYS A 166 -5.63 0.14 10.98
C LYS A 166 -5.53 1.43 10.16
N ALA A 167 -5.69 2.60 10.80
CA ALA A 167 -5.52 3.88 10.15
C ALA A 167 -4.09 4.09 9.62
N LEU A 168 -3.06 3.70 10.37
CA LEU A 168 -1.68 3.77 9.91
C LEU A 168 -1.42 2.84 8.72
N LEU A 169 -1.91 1.60 8.76
CA LEU A 169 -1.81 0.67 7.63
C LEU A 169 -2.44 1.27 6.36
N MET A 170 -3.64 1.85 6.48
CA MET A 170 -4.30 2.56 5.38
C MET A 170 -3.48 3.73 4.84
N VAL A 171 -2.86 4.52 5.72
CA VAL A 171 -2.03 5.66 5.31
C VAL A 171 -0.83 5.20 4.50
N PHE A 172 -0.10 4.16 4.96
CA PHE A 172 1.05 3.63 4.22
C PHE A 172 0.66 3.14 2.83
N LEU A 173 -0.47 2.46 2.71
CA LEU A 173 -0.98 1.96 1.42
C LEU A 173 -1.41 3.10 0.49
N ARG A 174 -2.07 4.13 1.03
CA ARG A 174 -2.50 5.29 0.25
C ARG A 174 -1.32 6.08 -0.31
N PHE A 175 -0.19 6.15 0.39
CA PHE A 175 0.98 6.89 -0.11
C PHE A 175 1.53 6.30 -1.43
N ILE A 176 1.73 4.98 -1.53
CA ILE A 176 2.28 4.35 -2.77
C ILE A 176 1.37 4.58 -3.97
N SER A 177 0.09 4.42 -3.71
CA SER A 177 -1.00 4.58 -4.64
C SER A 177 -1.15 6.01 -5.18
N LEU A 178 -0.84 7.04 -4.38
CA LEU A 178 -0.89 8.44 -4.81
C LEU A 178 0.35 8.89 -5.59
N TYR A 179 1.54 8.37 -5.25
CA TYR A 179 2.77 8.71 -5.99
C TYR A 179 2.76 8.23 -7.46
N ASN A 180 1.94 7.21 -7.76
CA ASN A 180 1.84 6.61 -9.09
C ASN A 180 0.60 7.10 -9.88
N PHE A 181 -0.38 7.74 -9.23
CA PHE A 181 -1.55 8.35 -9.90
C PHE A 181 -1.28 9.78 -10.41
N ILE A 182 -0.09 10.34 -10.16
CA ILE A 182 0.36 11.48 -10.98
C ILE A 182 0.48 10.92 -12.40
N PRO A 183 -0.34 11.39 -13.35
CA PRO A 183 -0.28 10.88 -14.70
C PRO A 183 1.15 11.10 -15.22
N LEU A 184 1.84 10.02 -15.57
CA LEU A 184 3.06 10.09 -16.39
C LEU A 184 2.80 10.75 -17.75
N HIS A 185 1.56 11.13 -18.06
CA HIS A 185 1.21 12.09 -19.12
C HIS A 185 1.89 13.47 -18.96
N PHE A 186 2.49 13.76 -17.80
CA PHE A 186 3.35 14.94 -17.58
C PHE A 186 4.85 14.68 -17.77
N PHE A 187 5.27 13.44 -18.00
CA PHE A 187 6.60 13.16 -18.54
C PHE A 187 6.45 13.09 -20.06
N PRO A 188 6.74 14.18 -20.80
CA PRO A 188 6.83 14.08 -22.24
C PRO A 188 7.81 12.95 -22.56
N CYS A 189 7.33 12.01 -23.37
CA CYS A 189 8.09 10.90 -23.90
C CYS A 189 9.53 11.32 -24.19
N ILE A 190 10.49 10.56 -23.68
CA ILE A 190 11.85 10.61 -24.21
C ILE A 190 11.71 10.32 -25.70
N ASN A 191 11.92 11.36 -26.49
CA ASN A 191 11.85 11.33 -27.94
C ASN A 191 12.80 10.23 -28.46
N PRO A 192 12.34 9.22 -29.19
CA PRO A 192 13.23 8.17 -29.71
C PRO A 192 14.08 8.66 -30.90
N ASN A 193 14.01 9.93 -31.29
CA ASN A 193 14.88 10.48 -32.32
C ASN A 193 16.22 10.97 -31.73
N PHE A 194 17.08 10.02 -31.36
CA PHE A 194 18.52 10.28 -31.25
C PHE A 194 19.29 9.26 -32.09
N GLY A 195 19.71 9.73 -33.26
CA GLY A 195 20.43 8.99 -34.30
C GLY A 195 19.97 9.55 -35.65
N GLY A 196 20.33 10.77 -36.03
CA GLY A 196 21.71 11.21 -36.18
C GLY A 196 22.07 11.10 -37.66
N GLU A 197 21.62 12.07 -38.46
CA GLU A 197 22.25 12.36 -39.75
C GLU A 197 23.74 12.66 -39.53
N ARG A 198 24.60 11.97 -40.27
CA ARG A 198 25.82 12.55 -40.88
C ARG A 198 26.44 11.55 -41.87
N LEU A 199 26.43 11.99 -43.13
CA LEU A 199 27.38 11.76 -44.24
C LEU A 199 27.77 10.31 -44.56
#